data_AF-A0A7J8XMD7-F1
#
_entry.id   AF-A0A7J8XMD7-F1
#
_cell.length_a   1.000
_cell.length_b   1.000
_cell.length_c   1.000
_cell.angle_alpha   90.00
_cell.angle_beta   90.00
_cell.angle_gamma   90.00
#
_symmetry.space_group_name_H-M   'P 1'
#
loop_
_entity.id
_entity.type
_entity.pdbx_description
1 polymer ?
#
loop_
_entity_poly.entity_id
_entity_poly.type
_entity_poly.pdbx_seq_one_letter_code
_entity_poly.pdbx_strand_id
1 'polypeptide(L)'
;YFRTHNSIQPLFNGGRTSGGNGVNTPSGAKTVGRWLKDRKEKKKQETRAHNAQLHANISVAAVASAIAAIAAATAASSSTSGKNEQSTKTDLAVASAATLVAAQCVEAAEAMGAERDHLASVVSSAVNVRSHDDILTLTAAAATALRGAATLKARALKEVWNIAAVLPAEKTASVGFCSKGSNGSHSNRNNSGELAPEDFLTACSQELLAKGSELLKRTRKGDLHWKLVSVYMNKTGQVILKMKSKHVAGTFTKKKKNVVLEVCKDIPSWPGRHLFASGEQHRYFGLKTETRGIIEFECRSEREYDMWTQGVSRLLLIAAETERKHRRQSSTTWPPGGRNLDLD
;
A
#
# COMPACT_ATOMS: atom_id res chain seq x y z
N TYR A 1 15.71 28.94 56.16
CA TYR A 1 15.91 29.00 54.70
C TYR A 1 14.56 28.79 54.03
N PHE A 2 14.16 29.76 53.20
CA PHE A 2 12.79 30.14 52.90
C PHE A 2 11.98 29.22 51.96
N ARG A 3 10.66 29.22 52.19
CA ARG A 3 9.54 28.87 51.32
C ARG A 3 9.19 30.07 50.42
N THR A 4 8.67 29.86 49.19
CA THR A 4 7.43 30.44 48.58
C THR A 4 7.47 30.73 47.06
N HIS A 5 6.40 30.26 46.39
CA HIS A 5 5.52 30.88 45.36
C HIS A 5 5.99 31.30 43.93
N ASN A 6 5.34 30.66 42.95
CA ASN A 6 4.46 31.19 41.88
C ASN A 6 4.79 32.47 41.07
N SER A 7 4.61 32.30 39.75
CA SER A 7 3.91 33.17 38.79
C SER A 7 4.54 34.52 38.39
N ILE A 8 4.99 34.60 37.13
CA ILE A 8 4.84 35.80 36.28
C ILE A 8 4.46 35.35 34.85
N GLN A 9 3.19 35.53 34.51
CA GLN A 9 2.68 35.96 33.20
C GLN A 9 2.03 37.34 33.46
N PRO A 10 1.57 38.13 32.47
CA PRO A 10 1.91 38.28 31.05
C PRO A 10 2.22 39.77 30.72
N LEU A 11 2.32 40.15 29.44
CA LEU A 11 1.92 41.46 28.82
C LEU A 11 2.91 41.95 27.76
N PHE A 12 2.49 41.91 26.49
CA PHE A 12 2.27 43.05 25.57
C PHE A 12 2.04 42.44 24.16
N ASN A 13 0.80 42.21 23.73
CA ASN A 13 -0.19 43.13 23.17
C ASN A 13 0.16 43.65 21.76
N GLY A 14 -0.71 43.34 20.79
CA GLY A 14 -0.97 44.20 19.63
C GLY A 14 -0.71 43.59 18.25
N GLY A 15 -1.78 43.42 17.46
CA GLY A 15 -1.68 43.52 16.00
C GLY A 15 -2.40 42.46 15.18
N ARG A 16 -3.74 42.47 15.16
CA ARG A 16 -4.49 41.97 13.99
C ARG A 16 -4.30 42.99 12.86
N THR A 17 -3.69 42.59 11.75
CA THR A 17 -3.93 43.23 10.45
C THR A 17 -4.33 42.15 9.45
N SER A 18 -5.57 42.29 8.98
CA SER A 18 -6.10 41.65 7.79
C SER A 18 -5.69 42.48 6.59
N GLY A 19 -5.38 41.82 5.47
CA GLY A 19 -5.39 42.43 4.14
C GLY A 19 -4.01 42.51 3.47
N GLY A 20 -3.82 41.70 2.44
CA GLY A 20 -2.69 41.84 1.52
C GLY A 20 -2.54 40.65 0.59
N ASN A 21 -3.29 40.67 -0.52
CA ASN A 21 -3.15 39.77 -1.66
C ASN A 21 -1.67 39.50 -2.01
N GLY A 22 -1.31 38.22 -2.12
CA GLY A 22 0.00 37.78 -2.57
C GLY A 22 -0.12 36.53 -3.43
N VAL A 23 -0.54 36.73 -4.67
CA VAL A 23 -0.19 35.95 -5.87
C VAL A 23 -0.24 34.42 -5.73
N ASN A 24 -1.25 33.81 -6.34
CA ASN A 24 -1.19 32.43 -6.81
C ASN A 24 -0.02 32.29 -7.81
N THR A 25 1.19 31.99 -7.32
CA THR A 25 2.27 31.50 -8.17
C THR A 25 2.02 30.03 -8.48
N PRO A 26 1.97 29.64 -9.77
CA PRO A 26 1.88 28.24 -10.17
C PRO A 26 3.24 27.55 -9.98
N SER A 27 3.21 26.26 -9.66
CA SER A 27 4.38 25.38 -9.61
C SER A 27 5.36 25.62 -8.45
N GLY A 28 5.23 24.84 -7.38
CA GLY A 28 6.12 24.87 -6.23
C GLY A 28 6.38 23.48 -5.67
N ALA A 29 7.64 23.03 -5.76
CA ALA A 29 8.12 21.71 -5.35
C ALA A 29 7.58 21.25 -3.97
N LYS A 30 6.98 20.06 -3.92
CA LYS A 30 6.54 19.42 -2.67
C LYS A 30 7.75 19.21 -1.75
N THR A 31 7.83 19.99 -0.67
CA THR A 31 8.92 19.91 0.32
C THR A 31 8.98 18.51 0.94
N VAL A 32 10.19 17.99 1.13
CA VAL A 32 10.43 16.64 1.70
C VAL A 32 9.77 16.47 3.08
N GLY A 33 9.57 17.58 3.82
CA GLY A 33 8.85 17.62 5.08
C GLY A 33 7.35 17.30 4.95
N ARG A 34 6.68 17.81 3.91
CA ARG A 34 5.26 17.48 3.64
C ARG A 34 5.11 16.01 3.24
N TRP A 35 6.04 15.50 2.43
CA TRP A 35 6.08 14.07 2.06
C TRP A 35 6.36 13.14 3.26
N LEU A 36 7.16 13.57 4.25
CA LEU A 36 7.38 12.82 5.49
C LEU A 36 6.15 12.83 6.40
N LYS A 37 5.43 13.97 6.47
CA LYS A 37 4.14 14.07 7.16
C LYS A 37 3.11 13.14 6.50
N ASP A 38 3.02 13.18 5.18
CA ASP A 38 2.14 12.31 4.39
C ASP A 38 2.53 10.82 4.54
N ARG A 39 3.83 10.49 4.63
CA ARG A 39 4.31 9.11 4.89
C ARG A 39 4.05 8.63 6.31
N LYS A 40 4.19 9.51 7.32
CA LYS A 40 3.86 9.19 8.73
C LYS A 40 2.36 8.98 8.88
N GLU A 41 1.55 9.81 8.23
CA GLU A 41 0.09 9.65 8.19
C GLU A 41 -0.31 8.40 7.41
N LYS A 42 0.39 8.06 6.31
CA LYS A 42 0.17 6.82 5.56
C LYS A 42 0.49 5.56 6.38
N LYS A 43 1.61 5.53 7.10
CA LYS A 43 1.95 4.41 8.02
C LYS A 43 0.87 4.27 9.12
N LYS A 44 0.35 5.40 9.61
CA LYS A 44 -0.75 5.42 10.59
C LYS A 44 -2.07 4.91 9.99
N GLN A 45 -2.37 5.23 8.74
CA GLN A 45 -3.57 4.74 8.03
C GLN A 45 -3.52 3.24 7.75
N GLU A 46 -2.35 2.70 7.41
CA GLU A 46 -2.14 1.27 7.19
C GLU A 46 -2.33 0.46 8.49
N THR A 47 -1.75 0.92 9.60
CA THR A 47 -2.00 0.32 10.93
C THR A 47 -3.47 0.43 11.35
N ARG A 48 -4.16 1.54 11.03
CA ARG A 48 -5.61 1.68 11.30
C ARG A 48 -6.43 0.67 10.50
N ALA A 49 -6.12 0.46 9.23
CA ALA A 49 -6.83 -0.51 8.39
C ALA A 49 -6.58 -1.95 8.85
N HIS A 50 -5.35 -2.25 9.26
CA HIS A 50 -4.97 -3.53 9.85
C HIS A 50 -5.75 -3.80 11.15
N ASN A 51 -5.70 -2.88 12.12
CA ASN A 51 -6.40 -3.05 13.40
C ASN A 51 -7.92 -3.12 13.24
N ALA A 52 -8.49 -2.38 12.27
CA ALA A 52 -9.91 -2.49 11.96
C ALA A 52 -10.29 -3.84 11.37
N GLN A 53 -9.44 -4.44 10.53
CA GLN A 53 -9.66 -5.78 10.01
C GLN A 53 -9.53 -6.85 11.11
N LEU A 54 -8.54 -6.70 12.01
CA LEU A 54 -8.41 -7.56 13.19
C LEU A 54 -9.69 -7.49 14.03
N HIS A 55 -10.18 -6.29 14.35
CA HIS A 55 -11.43 -6.11 15.10
C HIS A 55 -12.64 -6.71 14.37
N ALA A 56 -12.71 -6.60 13.04
CA ALA A 56 -13.78 -7.19 12.25
C ALA A 56 -13.77 -8.71 12.34
N ASN A 57 -12.61 -9.36 12.19
CA ASN A 57 -12.47 -10.80 12.31
C ASN A 57 -12.88 -11.27 13.73
N ILE A 58 -12.43 -10.59 14.78
CA ILE A 58 -12.82 -10.91 16.16
C ILE A 58 -14.34 -10.76 16.38
N SER A 59 -14.93 -9.70 15.83
CA SER A 59 -16.38 -9.47 15.96
C SER A 59 -17.20 -10.52 15.22
N VAL A 60 -16.75 -10.97 14.04
CA VAL A 60 -17.42 -12.06 13.29
C VAL A 60 -17.24 -13.40 13.99
N ALA A 61 -16.04 -13.69 14.52
CA ALA A 61 -15.80 -14.88 15.32
C ALA A 61 -16.73 -14.96 16.54
N ALA A 62 -16.95 -13.83 17.22
CA ALA A 62 -17.89 -13.75 18.34
C ALA A 62 -19.33 -14.05 17.90
N VAL A 63 -19.84 -13.40 16.84
CA VAL A 63 -21.20 -13.67 16.32
C VAL A 63 -21.36 -15.14 15.92
N ALA A 64 -20.39 -15.68 15.17
CA ALA A 64 -20.43 -17.05 14.70
C ALA A 64 -20.40 -18.05 15.86
N SER A 65 -19.62 -17.79 16.91
CA SER A 65 -19.58 -18.60 18.13
C SER A 65 -20.91 -18.57 18.89
N ALA A 66 -21.53 -17.39 19.02
CA ALA A 66 -22.85 -17.23 19.63
C ALA A 66 -23.94 -17.99 18.86
N ILE A 67 -23.97 -17.87 17.52
CA ILE A 67 -24.92 -18.59 16.67
C ILE A 67 -24.70 -20.10 16.77
N ALA A 68 -23.44 -20.56 16.76
CA ALA A 68 -23.13 -21.97 16.90
C ALA A 68 -23.66 -22.54 18.22
N ALA A 69 -23.43 -21.84 19.33
CA ALA A 69 -23.90 -22.25 20.65
C ALA A 69 -25.44 -22.31 20.74
N ILE A 70 -26.14 -21.32 20.18
CA ILE A 70 -27.61 -21.26 20.19
C ILE A 70 -28.22 -22.33 19.29
N ALA A 71 -27.68 -22.52 18.10
CA ALA A 71 -28.15 -23.57 17.19
C ALA A 71 -27.94 -24.96 17.81
N ALA A 72 -26.79 -25.20 18.44
CA ALA A 72 -26.54 -26.44 19.18
C ALA A 72 -27.50 -26.63 20.37
N ALA A 73 -27.76 -25.58 21.16
CA ALA A 73 -28.72 -25.63 22.26
C ALA A 73 -30.17 -25.87 21.80
N THR A 74 -30.54 -25.33 20.64
CA THR A 74 -31.86 -25.52 20.02
C THR A 74 -32.02 -26.95 19.49
N ALA A 75 -30.99 -27.51 18.86
CA ALA A 75 -30.94 -28.91 18.46
C ALA A 75 -31.06 -29.86 19.67
N ALA A 76 -30.35 -29.56 20.77
CA ALA A 76 -30.44 -30.33 22.00
C ALA A 76 -31.85 -30.28 22.62
N SER A 77 -32.47 -29.09 22.68
CA SER A 77 -33.81 -28.91 23.27
C SER A 77 -34.94 -29.52 22.43
N SER A 78 -34.79 -29.55 21.10
CA SER A 78 -35.78 -30.15 20.19
C SER A 78 -35.75 -31.68 20.20
N SER A 79 -34.58 -32.29 20.46
CA SER A 79 -34.43 -33.74 20.64
C SER A 79 -35.23 -34.29 21.82
N THR A 80 -35.39 -33.51 22.90
CA THR A 80 -36.16 -33.90 24.10
C THR A 80 -37.68 -33.69 23.95
N SER A 81 -38.12 -32.90 22.98
CA SER A 81 -39.54 -32.52 22.79
C SER A 81 -40.26 -33.41 21.74
N GLY A 82 -39.60 -34.40 21.14
CA GLY A 82 -40.19 -35.25 20.10
C GLY A 82 -40.53 -34.52 18.80
N LYS A 83 -39.93 -33.34 18.56
CA LYS A 83 -40.27 -32.45 17.44
C LYS A 83 -39.32 -32.65 16.26
N ASN A 84 -39.91 -32.87 15.08
CA ASN A 84 -39.36 -32.83 13.71
C ASN A 84 -37.83 -33.07 13.57
N GLU A 85 -37.41 -34.29 13.26
CA GLU A 85 -35.99 -34.61 12.98
C GLU A 85 -35.34 -33.65 11.98
N GLN A 86 -36.11 -33.14 11.00
CA GLN A 86 -35.58 -32.22 10.00
C GLN A 86 -35.09 -30.90 10.61
N SER A 87 -35.78 -30.35 11.63
CA SER A 87 -35.33 -29.11 12.27
C SER A 87 -34.06 -29.32 13.10
N THR A 88 -33.94 -30.47 13.76
CA THR A 88 -32.72 -30.81 14.51
C THR A 88 -31.50 -30.95 13.60
N LYS A 89 -31.68 -31.59 12.42
CA LYS A 89 -30.63 -31.73 11.39
C LYS A 89 -30.21 -30.37 10.83
N THR A 90 -31.16 -29.46 10.61
CA THR A 90 -30.84 -28.10 10.15
C THR A 90 -30.11 -27.29 11.21
N ASP A 91 -30.53 -27.35 12.47
CA ASP A 91 -29.89 -26.62 13.57
C ASP A 91 -28.46 -27.10 13.81
N LEU A 92 -28.22 -28.42 13.75
CA LEU A 92 -26.88 -29.00 13.84
C LEU A 92 -25.99 -28.58 12.64
N ALA A 93 -26.55 -28.55 11.43
CA ALA A 93 -25.83 -28.07 10.24
C ALA A 93 -25.46 -26.59 10.35
N VAL A 94 -26.38 -25.74 10.87
CA VAL A 94 -26.11 -24.33 11.15
C VAL A 94 -25.02 -24.18 12.20
N ALA A 95 -25.07 -24.97 13.29
CA ALA A 95 -24.04 -24.96 14.33
C ALA A 95 -22.65 -25.32 13.78
N SER A 96 -22.57 -26.35 12.93
CA SER A 96 -21.33 -26.78 12.27
C SER A 96 -20.78 -25.69 11.34
N ALA A 97 -21.62 -25.12 10.48
CA ALA A 97 -21.22 -24.04 9.57
C ALA A 97 -20.74 -22.79 10.34
N ALA A 98 -21.46 -22.39 11.38
CA ALA A 98 -21.09 -21.25 12.21
C ALA A 98 -19.77 -21.49 12.97
N THR A 99 -19.53 -22.73 13.44
CA THR A 99 -18.26 -23.10 14.08
C THR A 99 -17.07 -22.99 13.11
N LEU A 100 -17.24 -23.41 11.84
CA LEU A 100 -16.19 -23.26 10.82
C LEU A 100 -15.89 -21.79 10.50
N VAL A 101 -16.94 -20.94 10.41
CA VAL A 101 -16.76 -19.50 10.23
C VAL A 101 -16.04 -18.88 11.42
N ALA A 102 -16.39 -19.28 12.65
CA ALA A 102 -15.73 -18.81 13.87
C ALA A 102 -14.24 -19.20 13.86
N ALA A 103 -13.92 -20.46 13.55
CA ALA A 103 -12.55 -20.96 13.47
C ALA A 103 -11.72 -20.18 12.46
N GLN A 104 -12.22 -19.99 11.23
CA GLN A 104 -11.48 -19.22 10.22
C GLN A 104 -11.33 -17.73 10.61
N CYS A 105 -12.33 -17.13 11.28
CA CYS A 105 -12.17 -15.75 11.75
C CYS A 105 -11.14 -15.62 12.88
N VAL A 106 -11.03 -16.63 13.75
CA VAL A 106 -9.99 -16.73 14.79
C VAL A 106 -8.61 -16.90 14.15
N GLU A 107 -8.43 -17.85 13.24
CA GLU A 107 -7.17 -18.06 12.50
C GLU A 107 -6.72 -16.78 11.78
N ALA A 108 -7.65 -16.11 11.09
CA ALA A 108 -7.37 -14.85 10.41
C ALA A 108 -7.05 -13.71 11.39
N ALA A 109 -7.57 -13.73 12.63
CA ALA A 109 -7.21 -12.75 13.65
C ALA A 109 -5.82 -13.05 14.27
N GLU A 110 -5.51 -14.32 14.52
CA GLU A 110 -4.19 -14.77 15.00
C GLU A 110 -3.08 -14.45 13.99
N ALA A 111 -3.31 -14.70 12.70
CA ALA A 111 -2.38 -14.35 11.62
C ALA A 111 -2.12 -12.83 11.53
N MET A 112 -3.04 -12.03 12.07
CA MET A 112 -2.91 -10.57 12.19
C MET A 112 -2.33 -10.13 13.54
N GLY A 113 -1.89 -11.06 14.39
CA GLY A 113 -1.24 -10.78 15.66
C GLY A 113 -2.19 -10.54 16.84
N ALA A 114 -3.44 -11.00 16.76
CA ALA A 114 -4.31 -11.04 17.94
C ALA A 114 -3.78 -12.07 18.96
N GLU A 115 -3.83 -11.69 20.24
CA GLU A 115 -3.41 -12.56 21.34
C GLU A 115 -4.43 -13.70 21.54
N ARG A 116 -3.92 -14.94 21.69
CA ARG A 116 -4.77 -16.13 21.84
C ARG A 116 -5.68 -16.06 23.06
N ASP A 117 -5.19 -15.54 24.18
CA ASP A 117 -5.97 -15.38 25.42
C ASP A 117 -7.13 -14.40 25.23
N HIS A 118 -6.91 -13.32 24.48
CA HIS A 118 -7.97 -12.39 24.12
C HIS A 118 -9.03 -13.04 23.24
N LEU A 119 -8.63 -13.80 22.23
CA LEU A 119 -9.55 -14.53 21.34
C LEU A 119 -10.37 -15.58 22.11
N ALA A 120 -9.73 -16.36 22.97
CA ALA A 120 -10.38 -17.35 23.82
C ALA A 120 -11.39 -16.70 24.77
N SER A 121 -11.04 -15.57 25.37
CA SER A 121 -11.95 -14.80 26.23
C SER A 121 -13.17 -14.28 25.46
N VAL A 122 -12.99 -13.75 24.25
CA VAL A 122 -14.09 -13.25 23.42
C VAL A 122 -15.02 -14.39 22.99
N VAL A 123 -14.49 -15.51 22.53
CA VAL A 123 -15.28 -16.69 22.15
C VAL A 123 -16.05 -17.23 23.35
N SER A 124 -15.39 -17.37 24.50
CA SER A 124 -16.03 -17.84 25.75
C SER A 124 -17.16 -16.92 26.21
N SER A 125 -17.00 -15.61 26.05
CA SER A 125 -18.07 -14.65 26.34
C SER A 125 -19.21 -14.77 25.34
N ALA A 126 -18.91 -14.98 24.06
CA ALA A 126 -19.90 -15.02 23.00
C ALA A 126 -20.79 -16.27 23.05
N VAL A 127 -20.24 -17.44 23.38
CA VAL A 127 -21.02 -18.68 23.53
C VAL A 127 -22.03 -18.63 24.68
N ASN A 128 -21.87 -17.69 25.62
CA ASN A 128 -22.79 -17.48 26.74
C ASN A 128 -23.95 -16.53 26.40
N VAL A 129 -23.97 -15.93 25.21
CA VAL A 129 -25.07 -15.06 24.76
C VAL A 129 -26.32 -15.90 24.49
N ARG A 130 -27.44 -15.54 25.12
CA ARG A 130 -28.72 -16.24 24.98
C ARG A 130 -29.90 -15.34 24.58
N SER A 131 -29.76 -14.02 24.73
CA SER A 131 -30.82 -13.07 24.38
C SER A 131 -30.79 -12.74 22.89
N HIS A 132 -31.97 -12.70 22.27
CA HIS A 132 -32.13 -12.24 20.89
C HIS A 132 -31.58 -10.82 20.69
N ASP A 133 -31.81 -9.92 21.65
CA ASP A 133 -31.36 -8.52 21.55
C ASP A 133 -29.83 -8.40 21.63
N ASP A 134 -29.17 -9.28 22.38
CA ASP A 134 -27.71 -9.35 22.46
C ASP A 134 -27.12 -9.87 21.14
N ILE A 135 -27.75 -10.87 20.50
CA ILE A 135 -27.34 -11.39 19.19
C ILE A 135 -27.48 -10.32 18.11
N LEU A 136 -28.59 -9.59 18.09
CA LEU A 136 -28.79 -8.46 17.17
C LEU A 136 -27.71 -7.40 17.37
N THR A 137 -27.40 -7.07 18.62
CA THR A 137 -26.36 -6.09 18.96
C THR A 137 -24.97 -6.57 18.52
N LEU A 138 -24.63 -7.82 18.78
CA LEU A 138 -23.35 -8.43 18.39
C LEU A 138 -23.22 -8.50 16.86
N THR A 139 -24.29 -8.85 16.17
CA THR A 139 -24.37 -8.89 14.70
C THR A 139 -24.23 -7.49 14.09
N ALA A 140 -24.90 -6.48 14.66
CA ALA A 140 -24.77 -5.09 14.25
C ALA A 140 -23.34 -4.56 14.46
N ALA A 141 -22.71 -4.93 15.59
CA ALA A 141 -21.32 -4.59 15.87
C ALA A 141 -20.36 -5.21 14.84
N ALA A 142 -20.52 -6.50 14.52
CA ALA A 142 -19.72 -7.18 13.50
C ALA A 142 -19.91 -6.58 12.10
N ALA A 143 -21.15 -6.30 11.69
CA ALA A 143 -21.44 -5.65 10.42
C ALA A 143 -20.83 -4.24 10.32
N THR A 144 -20.82 -3.50 11.43
CA THR A 144 -20.20 -2.18 11.51
C THR A 144 -18.67 -2.27 11.45
N ALA A 145 -18.07 -3.24 12.13
CA ALA A 145 -16.65 -3.51 12.07
C ALA A 145 -16.19 -3.91 10.66
N LEU A 146 -16.93 -4.78 9.97
CA LEU A 146 -16.68 -5.17 8.58
C LEU A 146 -16.76 -3.97 7.62
N ARG A 147 -17.81 -3.14 7.72
CA ARG A 147 -17.94 -1.91 6.93
C ARG A 147 -16.81 -0.92 7.24
N GLY A 148 -16.42 -0.79 8.51
CA GLY A 148 -15.31 0.04 8.94
C GLY A 148 -13.98 -0.43 8.34
N ALA A 149 -13.70 -1.73 8.40
CA ALA A 149 -12.51 -2.34 7.81
C ALA A 149 -12.48 -2.18 6.29
N ALA A 150 -13.58 -2.46 5.60
CA ALA A 150 -13.70 -2.27 4.15
C ALA A 150 -13.49 -0.81 3.75
N THR A 151 -14.07 0.14 4.49
CA THR A 151 -13.91 1.57 4.23
C THR A 151 -12.47 2.02 4.46
N LEU A 152 -11.81 1.54 5.52
CA LEU A 152 -10.41 1.90 5.81
C LEU A 152 -9.45 1.27 4.80
N LYS A 153 -9.69 0.03 4.36
CA LYS A 153 -8.98 -0.59 3.24
C LYS A 153 -9.18 0.19 1.96
N ALA A 154 -10.43 0.56 1.63
CA ALA A 154 -10.74 1.36 0.46
C ALA A 154 -10.07 2.74 0.51
N ARG A 155 -9.97 3.39 1.69
CA ARG A 155 -9.19 4.63 1.84
C ARG A 155 -7.70 4.40 1.68
N ALA A 156 -7.14 3.35 2.27
CA ALA A 156 -5.74 3.00 2.10
C ALA A 156 -5.39 2.74 0.63
N LEU A 157 -6.28 2.08 -0.13
CA LEU A 157 -6.14 1.85 -1.56
C LEU A 157 -6.43 3.12 -2.39
N LYS A 158 -7.42 3.92 -2.02
CA LYS A 158 -7.76 5.18 -2.69
C LYS A 158 -6.71 6.25 -2.50
N GLU A 159 -5.99 6.29 -1.38
CA GLU A 159 -4.80 7.15 -1.21
C GLU A 159 -3.61 6.64 -2.05
N VAL A 160 -3.56 5.34 -2.36
CA VAL A 160 -2.61 4.82 -3.36
C VAL A 160 -3.02 5.30 -4.77
N TRP A 161 -4.32 5.32 -5.09
CA TRP A 161 -4.88 5.70 -6.39
C TRP A 161 -4.99 7.23 -6.64
N ASN A 162 -5.33 8.03 -5.63
CA ASN A 162 -5.43 9.49 -5.73
C ASN A 162 -4.05 10.17 -5.85
N ILE A 163 -2.98 9.50 -5.42
CA ILE A 163 -1.61 9.98 -5.64
C ILE A 163 -1.17 9.77 -7.11
N ALA A 164 -1.76 8.80 -7.81
CA ALA A 164 -1.54 8.56 -9.25
C ALA A 164 -2.14 9.64 -10.15
N ALA A 165 -3.26 10.24 -9.72
CA ALA A 165 -3.99 11.24 -10.51
C ALA A 165 -3.41 12.68 -10.41
N VAL A 166 -2.33 12.91 -9.66
CA VAL A 166 -1.73 14.25 -9.49
C VAL A 166 -0.31 14.30 -10.06
N LEU A 167 -0.23 14.16 -11.39
CA LEU A 167 0.77 14.84 -12.20
C LEU A 167 0.06 15.83 -13.14
N PRO A 168 0.51 17.09 -13.23
CA PRO A 168 0.02 18.02 -14.23
C PRO A 168 0.54 17.54 -15.60
N ALA A 169 -0.38 17.11 -16.45
CA ALA A 169 -0.10 16.97 -17.87
C ALA A 169 -0.01 18.39 -18.47
N GLU A 170 1.21 18.92 -18.61
CA GLU A 170 1.42 20.11 -19.42
C GLU A 170 1.44 19.73 -20.90
N LYS A 171 0.32 20.08 -21.57
CA LYS A 171 0.07 20.30 -23.01
C LYS A 171 1.19 19.92 -23.99
N THR A 172 0.87 19.00 -24.91
CA THR A 172 0.64 19.32 -26.34
C THR A 172 -0.31 18.29 -27.01
N ALA A 173 -1.43 18.81 -27.54
CA ALA A 173 -2.33 18.30 -28.59
C ALA A 173 -3.19 17.01 -28.42
N SER A 174 -4.49 17.26 -28.22
CA SER A 174 -5.70 16.58 -28.76
C SER A 174 -5.96 15.09 -28.49
N VAL A 175 -6.81 14.78 -27.49
CA VAL A 175 -8.16 14.16 -27.65
C VAL A 175 -8.95 14.52 -26.38
N GLY A 176 -10.13 15.11 -26.53
CA GLY A 176 -10.89 15.73 -25.44
C GLY A 176 -11.66 14.75 -24.57
N PHE A 177 -11.67 15.00 -23.25
CA PHE A 177 -12.77 14.60 -22.37
C PHE A 177 -13.05 15.72 -21.37
N CYS A 178 -14.27 16.24 -21.44
CA CYS A 178 -14.76 17.32 -20.59
C CYS A 178 -15.15 16.78 -19.21
N SER A 179 -14.70 17.47 -18.16
CA SER A 179 -15.33 17.44 -16.85
C SER A 179 -16.72 18.08 -16.93
N LYS A 180 -17.77 17.36 -16.55
CA LYS A 180 -19.02 17.99 -16.13
C LYS A 180 -19.66 17.20 -15.00
N GLY A 181 -20.00 17.92 -13.93
CA GLY A 181 -20.72 17.38 -12.80
C GLY A 181 -22.23 17.25 -13.03
N SER A 182 -22.85 16.62 -12.03
CA SER A 182 -24.27 16.55 -11.69
C SER A 182 -25.04 15.26 -12.03
N ASN A 183 -25.89 14.94 -11.05
CA ASN A 183 -26.79 13.81 -10.85
C ASN A 183 -27.70 13.47 -12.03
N GLY A 184 -28.12 12.20 -12.06
CA GLY A 184 -29.47 11.81 -12.44
C GLY A 184 -29.64 11.14 -13.80
N SER A 185 -30.12 9.90 -13.74
CA SER A 185 -30.93 9.19 -14.73
C SER A 185 -30.25 8.23 -15.71
N HIS A 186 -30.89 7.06 -15.79
CA HIS A 186 -30.57 5.89 -16.59
C HIS A 186 -30.35 6.20 -18.07
N SER A 187 -29.31 5.62 -18.66
CA SER A 187 -29.44 4.88 -19.91
C SER A 187 -28.25 3.95 -20.14
N ASN A 188 -28.59 2.75 -20.58
CA ASN A 188 -27.74 1.63 -20.88
C ASN A 188 -26.77 1.97 -22.03
N ARG A 189 -25.45 1.86 -21.81
CA ARG A 189 -24.49 1.82 -22.93
C ARG A 189 -23.28 0.98 -22.56
N ASN A 190 -23.39 -0.30 -22.92
CA ASN A 190 -22.27 -1.23 -23.02
C ASN A 190 -21.21 -0.63 -23.94
N ASN A 191 -19.99 -0.47 -23.43
CA ASN A 191 -18.81 -0.49 -24.29
C ASN A 191 -17.71 -1.27 -23.56
N SER A 192 -17.57 -2.52 -23.98
CA SER A 192 -16.50 -3.44 -23.66
C SER A 192 -15.20 -2.93 -24.28
N GLY A 193 -14.29 -2.46 -23.44
CA GLY A 193 -12.89 -2.24 -23.75
C GLY A 193 -12.06 -2.97 -22.70
N GLU A 194 -12.04 -4.29 -22.78
CA GLU A 194 -11.25 -5.19 -21.95
C GLU A 194 -9.77 -4.95 -22.23
N LEU A 195 -9.14 -4.07 -21.45
CA LEU A 195 -7.68 -3.96 -21.41
C LEU A 195 -7.17 -5.16 -20.61
N ALA A 196 -6.26 -5.92 -21.22
CA ALA A 196 -5.69 -7.13 -20.64
C ALA A 196 -5.14 -6.87 -19.21
N PRO A 197 -5.33 -7.80 -18.25
CA PRO A 197 -4.86 -7.66 -16.87
C PRO A 197 -3.35 -7.32 -16.73
N GLU A 198 -2.56 -7.74 -17.72
CA GLU A 198 -1.10 -7.52 -17.83
C GLU A 198 -0.73 -6.03 -17.96
N ASP A 199 -1.49 -5.24 -18.72
CA ASP A 199 -1.17 -3.83 -18.99
C ASP A 199 -1.53 -2.90 -17.80
N PHE A 200 -2.52 -3.31 -17.00
CA PHE A 200 -2.94 -2.56 -15.82
C PHE A 200 -1.96 -2.70 -14.65
N LEU A 201 -1.47 -3.91 -14.39
CA LEU A 201 -0.39 -4.16 -13.41
C LEU A 201 0.93 -3.51 -13.85
N THR A 202 1.17 -3.44 -15.16
CA THR A 202 2.34 -2.82 -15.77
C THR A 202 2.45 -1.33 -15.44
N ALA A 203 1.39 -0.54 -15.64
CA ALA A 203 1.38 0.90 -15.34
C ALA A 203 1.54 1.17 -13.82
N CYS A 204 0.94 0.32 -12.99
CA CYS A 204 1.03 0.42 -11.53
C CYS A 204 2.48 0.23 -11.02
N SER A 205 3.25 -0.68 -11.62
CA SER A 205 4.61 -1.00 -11.18
C SER A 205 5.56 0.21 -11.32
N GLN A 206 5.49 0.95 -12.44
CA GLN A 206 6.36 2.11 -12.69
C GLN A 206 6.11 3.23 -11.67
N GLU A 207 4.85 3.49 -11.34
CA GLU A 207 4.51 4.53 -10.37
C GLU A 207 4.90 4.14 -8.94
N LEU A 208 4.69 2.87 -8.57
CA LEU A 208 5.10 2.32 -7.28
C LEU A 208 6.63 2.40 -7.09
N LEU A 209 7.40 2.06 -8.14
CA LEU A 209 8.86 2.18 -8.15
C LEU A 209 9.32 3.63 -8.02
N ALA A 210 8.69 4.56 -8.73
CA ALA A 210 9.06 5.97 -8.70
C ALA A 210 8.75 6.62 -7.34
N LYS A 211 7.67 6.19 -6.68
CA LYS A 211 7.28 6.60 -5.33
C LYS A 211 8.27 6.13 -4.28
N GLY A 212 8.70 4.88 -4.40
CA GLY A 212 9.75 4.27 -3.61
C GLY A 212 9.33 3.74 -2.24
N SER A 213 10.00 2.67 -1.80
CA SER A 213 9.82 2.03 -0.49
C SER A 213 11.10 2.10 0.36
N GLU A 214 10.99 1.79 1.65
CA GLU A 214 12.19 1.59 2.49
C GLU A 214 12.67 0.16 2.28
N LEU A 215 13.86 0.01 1.71
CA LEU A 215 14.52 -1.29 1.53
C LEU A 215 15.79 -1.34 2.36
N LEU A 216 16.11 -2.53 2.85
CA LEU A 216 17.36 -2.78 3.51
C LEU A 216 18.43 -3.03 2.44
N LYS A 217 19.48 -2.21 2.47
CA LYS A 217 20.57 -2.26 1.49
C LYS A 217 21.83 -2.81 2.16
N ARG A 218 22.51 -3.76 1.52
CA ARG A 218 23.83 -4.23 1.95
C ARG A 218 24.96 -3.37 1.41
N THR A 219 25.95 -3.06 2.26
CA THR A 219 27.19 -2.38 1.88
C THR A 219 28.18 -3.40 1.34
N ARG A 220 29.22 -2.93 0.64
CA ARG A 220 30.32 -3.79 0.18
C ARG A 220 31.10 -4.44 1.33
N LYS A 221 31.02 -3.87 2.54
CA LYS A 221 31.62 -4.42 3.76
C LYS A 221 30.71 -5.41 4.50
N GLY A 222 29.47 -5.60 4.03
CA GLY A 222 28.48 -6.47 4.66
C GLY A 222 27.49 -5.77 5.58
N ASP A 223 27.71 -4.49 5.93
CA ASP A 223 26.79 -3.73 6.78
C ASP A 223 25.43 -3.49 6.12
N LEU A 224 24.42 -3.19 6.93
CA LEU A 224 23.06 -3.13 6.48
C LEU A 224 22.46 -1.77 6.81
N HIS A 225 21.89 -1.14 5.79
CA HIS A 225 21.40 0.23 5.92
C HIS A 225 20.02 0.35 5.30
N TRP A 226 19.05 0.78 6.11
CA TRP A 226 17.76 1.22 5.60
C TRP A 226 17.95 2.42 4.67
N LYS A 227 17.44 2.30 3.45
CA LYS A 227 17.39 3.38 2.46
C LYS A 227 15.97 3.54 1.98
N LEU A 228 15.55 4.77 1.78
CA LEU A 228 14.43 5.03 0.89
C LEU A 228 14.92 4.85 -0.54
N VAL A 229 14.38 3.87 -1.25
CA VAL A 229 14.75 3.50 -2.60
C VAL A 229 13.61 3.83 -3.54
N SER A 230 13.91 4.50 -4.66
CA SER A 230 12.98 4.74 -5.76
C SER A 230 13.69 4.50 -7.08
N VAL A 231 13.03 3.87 -8.04
CA VAL A 231 13.54 3.68 -9.40
C VAL A 231 12.57 4.32 -10.39
N TYR A 232 13.09 5.10 -11.34
CA TYR A 232 12.26 5.81 -12.30
C TYR A 232 13.03 6.08 -13.60
N MET A 233 12.32 6.29 -14.71
CA MET A 233 12.93 6.71 -15.97
C MET A 233 13.08 8.23 -16.02
N ASN A 234 14.27 8.73 -16.37
CA ASN A 234 14.51 10.18 -16.51
C ASN A 234 14.13 10.69 -17.91
N LYS A 235 14.29 12.01 -18.14
CA LYS A 235 14.00 12.64 -19.43
C LYS A 235 14.88 12.16 -20.58
N THR A 236 16.04 11.58 -20.29
CA THR A 236 16.97 11.04 -21.29
C THR A 236 16.75 9.54 -21.54
N GLY A 237 15.62 8.98 -21.06
CA GLY A 237 15.27 7.57 -21.25
C GLY A 237 16.06 6.59 -20.38
N GLN A 238 16.88 7.06 -19.43
CA GLN A 238 17.67 6.19 -18.55
C GLN A 238 16.89 5.80 -17.30
N VAL A 239 17.08 4.56 -16.84
CA VAL A 239 16.53 4.06 -15.59
C VAL A 239 17.42 4.49 -14.43
N ILE A 240 16.88 5.29 -13.50
CA ILE A 240 17.63 5.90 -12.40
C ILE A 240 17.20 5.29 -11.07
N LEU A 241 18.16 4.68 -10.38
CA LEU A 241 18.06 4.31 -8.97
C LEU A 241 18.41 5.51 -8.09
N LYS A 242 17.46 5.94 -7.27
CA LYS A 242 17.61 7.02 -6.30
C LYS A 242 17.45 6.48 -4.88
N MET A 243 18.49 6.64 -4.09
CA MET A 243 18.53 6.27 -2.67
C MET A 243 18.59 7.52 -1.79
N LYS A 244 17.82 7.56 -0.70
CA LYS A 244 17.94 8.59 0.34
C LYS A 244 18.24 7.96 1.70
N SER A 245 19.09 8.64 2.48
CA SER A 245 19.41 8.29 3.87
C SER A 245 18.89 9.38 4.81
N LYS A 246 18.41 9.00 6.00
CA LYS A 246 18.18 9.92 7.12
C LYS A 246 19.51 10.16 7.82
N HIS A 247 19.85 11.40 8.16
CA HIS A 247 20.96 11.73 9.05
C HIS A 247 20.44 12.29 10.38
N VAL A 248 21.30 12.24 11.40
CA VAL A 248 21.04 12.62 12.80
C VAL A 248 20.29 13.97 12.87
N ALA A 249 19.23 14.02 13.69
CA ALA A 249 18.27 15.12 13.86
C ALA A 249 17.28 15.39 12.71
N GLY A 250 17.27 14.60 11.62
CA GLY A 250 16.18 14.64 10.61
C GLY A 250 16.21 15.82 9.63
N THR A 251 17.15 16.76 9.80
CA THR A 251 17.27 17.99 9.00
C THR A 251 17.93 17.78 7.63
N PHE A 252 18.78 16.75 7.48
CA PHE A 252 19.55 16.52 6.25
C PHE A 252 19.26 15.16 5.63
N THR A 253 18.84 15.15 4.35
CA THR A 253 18.65 13.91 3.57
C THR A 253 19.75 13.75 2.52
N LYS A 254 20.69 12.84 2.78
CA LYS A 254 21.73 12.51 1.78
C LYS A 254 21.10 11.69 0.67
N LYS A 255 21.11 12.25 -0.54
CA LYS A 255 20.55 11.63 -1.74
C LYS A 255 21.68 11.16 -2.66
N LYS A 256 21.55 9.96 -3.19
CA LYS A 256 22.44 9.39 -4.21
C LYS A 256 21.62 8.86 -5.37
N LYS A 257 22.07 9.10 -6.60
CA LYS A 257 21.45 8.57 -7.82
C LYS A 257 22.50 7.77 -8.60
N ASN A 258 22.10 6.69 -9.25
CA ASN A 258 22.94 5.96 -10.20
C ASN A 258 22.05 5.42 -11.32
N VAL A 259 22.60 5.30 -12.52
CA VAL A 259 21.94 4.62 -13.65
C VAL A 259 21.92 3.12 -13.36
N VAL A 260 20.76 2.49 -13.56
CA VAL A 260 20.56 1.04 -13.46
C VAL A 260 20.77 0.44 -14.83
N LEU A 261 21.56 -0.62 -14.89
CA LEU A 261 21.86 -1.35 -16.11
C LEU A 261 21.10 -2.69 -16.16
N GLU A 262 20.91 -3.34 -15.01
CA GLU A 262 20.42 -4.72 -14.94
C GLU A 262 19.80 -5.04 -13.57
N VAL A 263 18.87 -6.00 -13.55
CA VAL A 263 18.31 -6.62 -12.34
C VAL A 263 18.92 -8.01 -12.17
N CYS A 264 19.55 -8.26 -11.02
CA CYS A 264 20.10 -9.57 -10.64
C CYS A 264 19.15 -10.26 -9.67
N LYS A 265 18.70 -11.48 -9.98
CA LYS A 265 17.72 -12.25 -9.17
C LYS A 265 18.38 -13.34 -8.32
N ASP A 266 19.56 -13.74 -8.77
CA ASP A 266 20.48 -14.75 -8.27
C ASP A 266 21.36 -14.19 -7.14
N ILE A 267 20.75 -13.49 -6.17
CA ILE A 267 21.44 -13.01 -4.99
C ILE A 267 21.37 -14.07 -3.88
N PRO A 268 22.51 -14.59 -3.40
CA PRO A 268 22.51 -15.56 -2.32
C PRO A 268 22.00 -14.92 -1.03
N SER A 269 21.43 -15.76 -0.16
CA SER A 269 21.01 -15.30 1.17
C SER A 269 22.18 -14.65 1.92
N TRP A 270 21.91 -13.52 2.57
CA TRP A 270 22.96 -12.79 3.29
C TRP A 270 23.43 -13.60 4.50
N PRO A 271 24.76 -13.69 4.76
CA PRO A 271 25.29 -14.40 5.92
C PRO A 271 24.66 -13.91 7.23
N GLY A 272 24.32 -14.85 8.11
CA GLY A 272 23.72 -14.55 9.42
C GLY A 272 22.25 -14.14 9.41
N ARG A 273 21.61 -13.98 8.25
CA ARG A 273 20.17 -13.65 8.17
C ARG A 273 19.22 -14.80 8.49
N HIS A 274 19.67 -16.04 8.27
CA HIS A 274 18.91 -17.24 8.60
C HIS A 274 18.67 -17.41 10.12
N LEU A 275 19.51 -16.79 10.96
CA LEU A 275 19.38 -16.85 12.43
C LEU A 275 18.22 -16.00 12.97
N PHE A 276 17.69 -15.08 12.17
CA PHE A 276 16.57 -14.19 12.54
C PHE A 276 15.24 -14.65 11.93
N ALA A 277 15.19 -15.83 11.32
CA ALA A 277 14.04 -16.33 10.57
C ALA A 277 12.90 -16.79 11.52
N SER A 278 12.09 -15.84 11.97
CA SER A 278 10.79 -16.10 12.64
C SER A 278 9.70 -16.54 11.65
N GLY A 279 10.03 -17.39 10.67
CA GLY A 279 9.09 -17.90 9.66
C GLY A 279 8.93 -17.07 8.38
N GLU A 280 9.55 -15.89 8.27
CA GLU A 280 9.49 -15.05 7.05
C GLU A 280 10.63 -15.39 6.07
N GLN A 281 10.28 -15.87 4.87
CA GLN A 281 11.25 -16.14 3.80
C GLN A 281 11.66 -14.84 3.10
N HIS A 282 12.75 -14.24 3.60
CA HIS A 282 13.36 -13.06 2.99
C HIS A 282 13.87 -13.38 1.57
N ARG A 283 13.60 -12.49 0.63
CA ARG A 283 14.11 -12.57 -0.75
C ARG A 283 15.08 -11.43 -1.02
N TYR A 284 16.05 -11.66 -1.90
CA TYR A 284 17.12 -10.71 -2.18
C TYR A 284 17.24 -10.47 -3.67
N PHE A 285 17.44 -9.22 -4.06
CA PHE A 285 17.70 -8.85 -5.45
C PHE A 285 18.82 -7.82 -5.53
N GLY A 286 19.49 -7.78 -6.68
CA GLY A 286 20.56 -6.84 -6.97
C GLY A 286 20.16 -5.88 -8.08
N LEU A 287 20.58 -4.63 -7.98
CA LEU A 287 20.57 -3.69 -9.10
C LEU A 287 22.00 -3.39 -9.51
N LYS A 288 22.37 -3.83 -10.71
CA LYS A 288 23.66 -3.46 -11.31
C LYS A 288 23.59 -2.01 -11.76
N THR A 289 24.55 -1.22 -11.31
CA THR A 289 24.62 0.20 -11.62
C THR A 289 25.93 0.53 -12.29
N GLU A 290 25.90 1.54 -13.16
CA GLU A 290 27.03 1.97 -13.98
C GLU A 290 28.29 2.29 -13.15
N THR A 291 28.12 2.95 -12.00
CA THR A 291 29.27 3.46 -11.22
C THR A 291 29.51 2.71 -9.90
N ARG A 292 28.57 1.90 -9.41
CA ARG A 292 28.68 1.27 -8.08
C ARG A 292 28.69 -0.25 -8.13
N GLY A 293 28.64 -0.87 -9.31
CA GLY A 293 28.46 -2.31 -9.42
C GLY A 293 27.08 -2.72 -8.93
N ILE A 294 26.97 -3.92 -8.36
CA ILE A 294 25.71 -4.47 -7.86
C ILE A 294 25.39 -3.86 -6.49
N ILE A 295 24.15 -3.39 -6.34
CA ILE A 295 23.59 -2.93 -5.07
C ILE A 295 22.51 -3.93 -4.67
N GLU A 296 22.76 -4.65 -3.58
CA GLU A 296 21.86 -5.69 -3.07
C GLU A 296 20.82 -5.09 -2.10
N PHE A 297 19.59 -5.60 -2.23
CA PHE A 297 18.44 -5.25 -1.41
C PHE A 297 17.74 -6.50 -0.89
N GLU A 298 17.10 -6.37 0.27
CA GLU A 298 16.25 -7.38 0.90
C GLU A 298 14.78 -6.96 0.82
N CYS A 299 13.92 -7.91 0.47
CA CYS A 299 12.47 -7.81 0.45
C CYS A 299 11.86 -8.71 1.52
N ARG A 300 10.76 -8.25 2.11
CA ARG A 300 10.06 -8.97 3.19
C ARG A 300 9.00 -9.96 2.69
N SER A 301 8.64 -9.87 1.41
CA SER A 301 7.63 -10.73 0.80
C SER A 301 7.95 -11.00 -0.66
N GLU A 302 7.40 -12.10 -1.17
CA GLU A 302 7.41 -12.41 -2.60
C GLU A 302 6.81 -11.28 -3.44
N ARG A 303 5.67 -10.73 -3.01
CA ARG A 303 5.03 -9.61 -3.71
C ARG A 303 5.94 -8.39 -3.83
N GLU A 304 6.66 -8.03 -2.76
CA GLU A 304 7.60 -6.91 -2.80
C GLU A 304 8.76 -7.21 -3.74
N TYR A 305 9.29 -8.43 -3.69
CA TYR A 305 10.34 -8.90 -4.59
C TYR A 305 9.93 -8.86 -6.06
N ASP A 306 8.74 -9.35 -6.40
CA ASP A 306 8.23 -9.35 -7.76
C ASP A 306 7.97 -7.93 -8.27
N MET A 307 7.37 -7.07 -7.44
CA MET A 307 7.15 -5.66 -7.78
C MET A 307 8.47 -4.94 -8.13
N TRP A 308 9.52 -5.15 -7.33
CA TRP A 308 10.82 -4.55 -7.60
C TRP A 308 11.52 -5.14 -8.81
N THR A 309 11.62 -6.47 -8.89
CA THR A 309 12.40 -7.10 -9.95
C THR A 309 11.72 -6.97 -11.31
N GLN A 310 10.44 -7.31 -11.41
CA GLN A 310 9.69 -7.25 -12.67
C GLN A 310 9.50 -5.81 -13.13
N GLY A 311 9.17 -4.90 -12.22
CA GLY A 311 8.97 -3.50 -12.56
C GLY A 311 10.27 -2.83 -13.06
N VAL A 312 11.42 -3.10 -12.43
CA VAL A 312 12.70 -2.53 -12.89
C VAL A 312 13.14 -3.17 -14.22
N SER A 313 12.97 -4.49 -14.39
CA SER A 313 13.20 -5.15 -15.69
C SER A 313 12.38 -4.52 -16.80
N ARG A 314 11.10 -4.19 -16.54
CA ARG A 314 10.24 -3.53 -17.52
C ARG A 314 10.73 -2.11 -17.86
N LEU A 315 11.14 -1.32 -16.87
CA LEU A 315 11.70 0.01 -17.14
C LEU A 315 12.96 -0.07 -18.02
N LEU A 316 13.81 -1.07 -17.81
CA LEU A 316 14.99 -1.30 -18.63
C LEU A 316 14.64 -1.68 -20.07
N LEU A 317 13.60 -2.49 -20.27
CA LEU A 317 13.09 -2.81 -21.61
C LEU A 317 12.59 -1.57 -22.35
N ILE A 318 11.82 -0.72 -21.67
CA ILE A 318 11.30 0.54 -22.23
C ILE A 318 12.46 1.49 -22.58
N ALA A 319 13.45 1.62 -21.70
CA ALA A 319 14.64 2.41 -21.93
C ALA A 319 15.39 1.97 -23.19
N ALA A 320 15.61 0.65 -23.36
CA ALA A 320 16.27 0.10 -24.52
C ALA A 320 15.47 0.31 -25.82
N GLU A 321 14.14 0.25 -25.78
CA GLU A 321 13.30 0.56 -26.94
C GLU A 321 13.38 2.05 -27.34
N THR A 322 13.38 2.94 -26.34
CA THR A 322 13.48 4.38 -26.52
C THR A 322 14.81 4.76 -27.17
N GLU A 323 15.91 4.15 -26.72
CA GLU A 323 17.24 4.35 -27.28
C GLU A 323 17.31 3.91 -28.76
N ARG A 324 16.74 2.75 -29.09
CA ARG A 324 16.67 2.26 -30.48
C ARG A 324 15.86 3.19 -31.38
N LYS A 325 14.74 3.73 -30.91
CA LYS A 325 13.91 4.70 -31.66
C LYS A 325 14.68 5.98 -31.95
N HIS A 326 15.36 6.54 -30.94
CA HIS A 326 16.22 7.71 -31.13
C HIS A 326 17.34 7.45 -32.14
N ARG A 327 18.02 6.30 -32.05
CA ARG A 327 19.10 5.94 -32.98
C ARG A 327 18.61 5.82 -34.43
N ARG A 328 17.42 5.22 -34.63
CA ARG A 328 16.79 5.11 -35.96
C ARG A 328 16.41 6.48 -36.54
N GLN A 329 15.86 7.39 -35.73
CA GLN A 329 15.50 8.74 -36.18
C GLN A 329 16.74 9.58 -36.54
N SER A 330 17.84 9.42 -35.79
CA SER A 330 19.11 10.09 -36.11
C SER A 330 19.82 9.53 -37.34
N SER A 331 19.57 8.27 -37.72
CA SER A 331 20.17 7.66 -38.93
C SER A 331 19.41 7.98 -40.23
N THR A 332 18.15 8.41 -40.15
CA THR A 332 17.33 8.72 -41.34
C THR A 332 17.50 10.17 -41.83
N THR A 333 18.21 11.01 -41.08
CA THR A 333 18.53 12.39 -41.48
C THR A 333 19.85 12.41 -42.26
N TRP A 334 19.77 12.19 -43.58
CA TRP A 334 20.86 12.52 -44.52
C TRP A 334 20.97 14.04 -44.68
N PRO A 335 22.18 14.63 -44.83
CA PRO A 335 22.31 16.06 -45.07
C PRO A 335 21.86 16.40 -46.51
N PRO A 336 20.97 17.39 -46.72
CA PRO A 336 20.74 17.95 -48.04
C PRO A 336 21.89 18.92 -48.33
N GLY A 337 22.85 18.51 -49.17
CA GLY A 337 23.97 19.40 -49.48
C GLY A 337 25.09 18.80 -50.32
N GLY A 338 24.76 18.01 -51.34
CA GLY A 338 25.68 17.76 -52.45
C GLY A 338 25.73 19.02 -53.33
N ARG A 339 26.76 19.84 -53.13
CA ARG A 339 27.08 21.01 -53.94
C ARG A 339 27.18 20.62 -55.41
N ASN A 340 26.37 21.25 -56.25
CA ASN A 340 26.68 21.40 -57.67
C ASN A 340 27.25 22.81 -57.82
N LEU A 341 28.57 22.90 -57.96
CA LEU A 341 29.28 24.08 -58.45
C LEU A 341 30.17 23.57 -59.59
N ASP A 342 29.76 23.99 -60.78
CA ASP A 342 30.52 24.39 -61.98
C ASP A 342 31.75 23.58 -62.39
N LEU A 343 31.79 23.23 -63.68
CA LEU A 343 32.98 23.35 -64.53
C LEU A 343 32.55 23.52 -66.00
N ASP A 344 32.85 24.72 -66.50
CA ASP A 344 33.16 25.19 -67.86
C ASP A 344 32.31 24.80 -69.09
#